data_AF-A0A1E4JIM3-F1
#
_entry.id   AF-A0A1E4JIM3-F1
#
_cell.length_a   1.000
_cell.length_b   1.000
_cell.length_c   1.000
_cell.angle_alpha   90.00
_cell.angle_beta   90.00
_cell.angle_gamma   90.00
#
_symmetry.space_group_name_H-M   'P 1'
#
loop_
_entity.id
_entity.type
_entity.pdbx_description
1 polymer ?
#
loop_
_entity_poly.entity_id
_entity_poly.type
_entity_poly.pdbx_seq_one_letter_code
_entity_poly.pdbx_strand_id
1 'polypeptide(L)'
;MEELARHYAEPLKRYFLRRVRNRSDVPDLVQEVLLRLSRTGNLSSIDKPENYLFTTAANALRDQARRDQARHRDAHVAFDLGKHDGTDFSPERIYVGREALAVLQEALRALPERTRDVFILRVFEEQKTSIVAESMRLSTRSVEMHYAKALAHVAAALREYRDE
;
A
#
# COMPACT_ATOMS: atom_id res chain seq x y z
N MET A 1 22.20 35.84 -16.08
CA MET A 1 22.04 34.37 -15.93
C MET A 1 23.12 33.60 -16.67
N GLU A 2 23.32 33.85 -17.96
CA GLU A 2 24.24 33.09 -18.81
C GLU A 2 25.73 33.23 -18.42
N GLU A 3 26.13 34.41 -17.93
CA GLU A 3 27.48 34.68 -17.42
C GLU A 3 27.75 33.97 -16.07
N LEU A 4 26.77 34.01 -15.16
CA LEU A 4 26.82 33.31 -13.88
C LEU A 4 26.91 31.78 -14.06
N ALA A 5 26.14 31.25 -15.01
CA ALA A 5 26.18 29.83 -15.36
C ALA A 5 27.56 29.43 -15.92
N ARG A 6 28.14 30.23 -16.82
CA ARG A 6 29.50 29.99 -17.36
C ARG A 6 30.57 29.92 -16.27
N HIS A 7 30.46 30.75 -15.24
CA HIS A 7 31.48 30.84 -14.19
C HIS A 7 31.30 29.79 -13.08
N TYR A 8 30.06 29.48 -12.68
CA TYR A 8 29.80 28.69 -11.46
C TYR A 8 29.17 27.31 -11.68
N ALA A 9 28.63 27.00 -12.86
CA ALA A 9 27.91 25.73 -13.08
C ALA A 9 28.82 24.50 -12.90
N GLU A 10 30.03 24.53 -13.44
CA GLU A 10 30.94 23.39 -13.38
C GLU A 10 31.53 23.17 -11.97
N PRO A 11 31.97 24.21 -11.22
CA PRO A 11 32.29 24.07 -9.80
C PRO A 11 31.13 23.51 -8.95
N LEU A 12 29.90 23.99 -9.17
CA LEU A 12 28.71 23.50 -8.46
C LEU A 12 28.40 22.04 -8.79
N LYS A 13 28.48 21.66 -10.07
CA LYS A 13 28.32 20.28 -10.52
C LYS A 13 29.31 19.36 -9.83
N ARG A 14 30.60 19.72 -9.79
CA ARG A 14 31.63 18.96 -9.07
C ARG A 14 31.37 18.90 -7.56
N TYR A 15 30.90 19.99 -6.96
CA TYR A 15 30.54 20.05 -5.54
C TYR A 15 29.41 19.08 -5.20
N PHE A 16 28.35 19.06 -6.01
CA PHE A 16 27.17 18.20 -5.79
C PHE A 16 27.43 16.73 -6.12
N LEU A 17 28.15 16.43 -7.20
CA LEU A 17 28.48 15.04 -7.58
C LEU A 17 29.19 14.25 -6.48
N ARG A 18 29.91 14.95 -5.59
CA ARG A 18 30.59 14.34 -4.43
C ARG A 18 29.70 14.16 -3.19
N ARG A 19 28.48 14.71 -3.20
CA ARG A 19 27.63 14.86 -2.00
C ARG A 19 26.21 14.33 -2.15
N VAL A 20 25.70 14.21 -3.37
CA VAL A 20 24.37 13.62 -3.62
C VAL A 20 24.46 12.10 -3.68
N ARG A 21 23.43 11.43 -3.18
CA ARG A 21 23.27 9.99 -3.36
C ARG A 21 22.81 9.65 -4.78
N ASN A 22 21.92 10.46 -5.35
CA ASN A 22 21.41 10.30 -6.71
C ASN A 22 21.99 11.37 -7.64
N ARG A 23 22.75 10.94 -8.64
CA ARG A 23 23.39 11.85 -9.61
C ARG A 23 22.40 12.57 -10.52
N SER A 24 21.18 12.04 -10.69
CA SER A 24 20.14 12.71 -11.49
C SER A 24 19.66 14.01 -10.87
N ASP A 25 19.88 14.23 -9.57
CA ASP A 25 19.43 15.43 -8.86
C ASP A 25 20.42 16.61 -9.04
N VAL A 26 21.61 16.36 -9.58
CA VAL A 26 22.67 17.38 -9.75
C VAL A 26 22.26 18.55 -10.66
N PRO A 27 21.67 18.33 -11.86
CA PRO A 27 21.25 19.43 -12.72
C PRO A 27 20.27 20.38 -12.03
N ASP A 28 19.29 19.82 -11.31
CA ASP A 28 18.27 20.58 -10.59
C ASP A 28 18.89 21.40 -9.44
N LEU A 29 19.81 20.80 -8.67
CA LEU A 29 20.52 21.50 -7.60
C LEU A 29 21.40 22.64 -8.12
N VAL A 30 22.09 22.43 -9.26
CA VAL A 30 22.86 23.50 -9.91
C VAL A 30 21.94 24.63 -10.35
N GLN A 31 20.82 24.30 -11.00
CA GLN A 31 19.84 25.29 -11.44
C GLN A 31 19.26 26.07 -10.27
N GLU A 32 18.91 25.39 -9.18
CA GLU A 32 18.36 26.02 -7.97
C GLU A 32 19.34 27.03 -7.37
N VAL A 33 20.63 26.70 -7.27
CA VAL A 33 21.64 27.65 -6.78
C VAL A 33 21.81 28.84 -7.71
N LEU A 34 21.86 28.62 -9.03
CA LEU A 34 21.98 29.70 -10.01
C LEU A 34 20.76 30.64 -9.97
N LEU A 35 19.55 30.11 -9.76
CA LEU A 35 18.34 30.90 -9.59
C LEU A 35 18.34 31.71 -8.28
N ARG A 36 18.86 31.14 -7.18
CA ARG A 36 19.00 31.86 -5.91
C ARG A 36 19.99 33.02 -6.06
N LEU A 37 21.15 32.77 -6.67
CA LEU A 37 22.18 33.79 -6.93
C LEU A 37 21.69 34.92 -7.84
N SER A 38 20.90 34.60 -8.86
CA SER A 38 20.37 35.62 -9.77
C SER A 38 19.36 36.56 -9.11
N ARG A 39 18.71 36.12 -8.02
CA ARG A 39 17.76 36.92 -7.24
C ARG A 39 18.47 37.81 -6.23
N THR A 40 19.68 37.46 -5.81
CA THR A 40 20.50 38.25 -4.87
C THR A 40 21.01 39.56 -5.48
N GLY A 41 20.94 39.73 -6.80
CA GLY A 41 21.34 40.96 -7.49
C GLY A 41 22.86 41.06 -7.63
N ASN A 42 23.47 42.11 -7.05
CA ASN A 42 24.88 42.41 -7.24
C ASN A 42 25.79 41.59 -6.31
N LEU A 43 26.27 40.45 -6.78
CA LEU A 43 27.23 39.60 -6.05
C LEU A 43 28.53 40.34 -5.67
N SER A 44 28.86 41.44 -6.36
CA SER A 44 30.02 42.29 -6.07
C SER A 44 29.90 43.11 -4.79
N SER A 45 28.70 43.24 -4.21
CA SER A 45 28.51 43.87 -2.89
C SER A 45 28.67 42.87 -1.73
N ILE A 46 28.96 41.61 -2.03
CA ILE A 46 29.22 40.56 -1.03
C ILE A 46 30.72 40.44 -0.87
N ASP A 47 31.23 40.64 0.36
CA ASP A 47 32.66 40.56 0.70
C ASP A 47 33.33 39.26 0.23
N LYS A 48 32.60 38.13 0.25
CA LYS A 48 33.09 36.80 -0.14
C LYS A 48 32.02 36.04 -0.95
N PRO A 49 31.91 36.28 -2.26
CA PRO A 49 30.87 35.67 -3.11
C PRO A 49 31.00 34.14 -3.20
N GLU A 50 32.21 33.59 -3.08
CA GLU A 50 32.45 32.14 -3.04
C GLU A 50 31.86 31.49 -1.78
N ASN A 51 31.97 32.14 -0.62
CA ASN A 51 31.36 31.66 0.61
C ASN A 51 29.83 31.66 0.50
N TYR A 52 29.27 32.71 -0.09
CA TYR A 52 27.83 32.80 -0.32
C TYR A 52 27.34 31.70 -1.28
N LEU A 53 28.09 31.44 -2.35
CA LEU A 53 27.84 30.36 -3.32
C LEU A 53 27.79 28.99 -2.62
N PHE A 54 28.83 28.63 -1.87
CA PHE A 54 28.91 27.31 -1.25
C PHE A 54 27.96 27.15 -0.06
N THR A 55 27.64 28.24 0.66
CA THR A 55 26.55 28.23 1.66
C THR A 55 25.20 27.97 0.98
N THR A 56 24.94 28.61 -0.16
CA THR A 56 23.70 28.40 -0.92
C THR A 56 23.60 26.97 -1.44
N ALA A 57 24.71 26.40 -1.95
CA ALA A 57 24.78 25.01 -2.38
C ALA A 57 24.56 24.01 -1.22
N ALA A 58 25.17 24.27 -0.06
CA ALA A 58 24.96 23.45 1.14
C ALA A 58 23.51 23.48 1.61
N ASN A 59 22.85 24.64 1.52
CA ASN A 59 21.44 24.78 1.88
C ASN A 59 20.53 24.03 0.89
N ALA A 60 20.81 24.09 -0.42
CA ALA A 60 20.08 23.30 -1.42
C ALA A 60 20.16 21.79 -1.14
N LEU A 61 21.32 21.27 -0.73
CA LEU A 61 21.46 19.86 -0.30
C LEU A 61 20.59 19.52 0.91
N ARG A 62 20.56 20.39 1.93
CA ARG A 62 19.72 20.19 3.12
C ARG A 62 18.24 20.22 2.78
N ASP A 63 17.82 21.16 1.93
CA ASP A 63 16.44 21.24 1.46
C ASP A 63 16.03 20.01 0.65
N GLN A 64 16.93 19.50 -0.20
CA GLN A 64 16.69 18.27 -0.95
C GLN A 64 16.58 17.05 -0.03
N ALA A 65 17.50 16.89 0.93
CA ALA A 65 17.44 15.79 1.90
C ALA A 65 16.14 15.81 2.74
N ARG A 66 15.70 16.99 3.18
CA ARG A 66 14.43 17.17 3.90
C ARG A 66 13.23 16.80 3.03
N ARG A 67 13.23 17.19 1.75
CA ARG A 67 12.17 16.82 0.79
C ARG A 67 12.12 15.32 0.53
N ASP A 68 13.29 14.70 0.34
CA ASP A 68 13.40 13.26 0.09
C ASP A 68 12.92 12.46 1.30
N GLN A 69 13.24 12.90 2.52
CA GLN A 69 12.73 12.30 3.76
C GLN A 69 11.20 12.45 3.88
N ALA A 70 10.65 13.65 3.66
CA ALA A 70 9.21 13.90 3.77
C ALA A 70 8.38 13.11 2.72
N ARG A 71 8.96 12.81 1.56
CA ARG A 71 8.32 12.00 0.50
C ARG A 71 8.64 10.51 0.60
N HIS A 72 9.34 10.11 1.67
CA HIS A 72 9.83 8.75 1.86
C HIS A 72 10.54 8.19 0.62
N ARG A 73 11.33 9.00 -0.09
CA ARG A 73 11.94 8.63 -1.40
C ARG A 73 12.73 7.32 -1.32
N ASP A 74 13.30 7.02 -0.15
CA ASP A 74 14.06 5.81 0.15
C ASP A 74 13.19 4.55 0.27
N ALA A 75 11.89 4.71 0.51
CA ALA A 75 10.89 3.65 0.54
C ALA A 75 10.19 3.46 -0.81
N HIS A 76 10.54 4.24 -1.85
CA HIS A 76 10.03 4.00 -3.19
C HIS A 76 10.68 2.73 -3.71
N VAL A 77 9.87 1.69 -3.87
CA VAL A 77 10.23 0.50 -4.62
C VAL A 77 9.80 0.69 -6.07
N ALA A 78 10.55 0.14 -7.01
CA ALA A 78 10.09 0.07 -8.39
C ALA A 78 8.74 -0.67 -8.41
N PHE A 79 7.80 -0.15 -9.20
CA PHE A 79 6.51 -0.80 -9.37
C PHE A 79 6.73 -2.19 -9.98
N ASP A 80 6.50 -3.22 -9.18
CA ASP A 80 6.62 -4.62 -9.55
C ASP A 80 5.23 -5.19 -9.80
N LEU A 81 4.93 -5.44 -11.08
CA LEU A 81 3.65 -6.02 -11.51
C LEU A 81 3.34 -7.35 -10.81
N GLY A 82 4.36 -8.14 -10.44
CA GLY A 82 4.19 -9.45 -9.78
C GLY A 82 4.06 -9.41 -8.25
N LYS A 83 4.16 -8.23 -7.62
CA LYS A 83 3.92 -8.03 -6.17
C LYS A 83 2.71 -7.16 -5.88
N HIS A 84 2.17 -6.51 -6.91
CA HIS A 84 1.10 -5.53 -6.81
C HIS A 84 -0.12 -5.88 -7.67
N ASP A 85 -0.14 -7.07 -8.29
CA ASP A 85 -1.37 -7.72 -8.73
C ASP A 85 -2.13 -8.26 -7.51
N GLY A 86 -2.55 -7.33 -6.64
CA GLY A 86 -3.25 -7.64 -5.39
C GLY A 86 -4.61 -8.33 -5.58
N THR A 87 -4.92 -8.86 -6.76
CA THR A 87 -6.11 -9.62 -7.01
C THR A 87 -5.89 -10.64 -8.12
N ASP A 88 -5.84 -11.91 -7.73
CA ASP A 88 -6.02 -13.08 -8.58
C ASP A 88 -7.48 -13.17 -9.08
N PHE A 89 -8.05 -12.08 -9.61
CA PHE A 89 -9.43 -12.03 -10.13
C PHE A 89 -9.43 -12.42 -11.61
N SER A 90 -8.98 -13.64 -11.91
CA SER A 90 -9.17 -14.17 -13.25
C SER A 90 -10.68 -14.38 -13.51
N PRO A 91 -11.16 -14.23 -14.76
CA PRO A 91 -12.54 -14.55 -15.12
C PRO A 91 -12.96 -15.96 -14.67
N GLU A 92 -12.02 -16.91 -14.74
CA GLU A 92 -12.19 -18.30 -14.29
C GLU A 92 -12.44 -18.34 -12.78
N ARG A 93 -11.61 -17.67 -11.96
CA ARG A 93 -11.81 -17.62 -10.49
C ARG A 93 -13.11 -16.94 -10.09
N ILE A 94 -13.51 -15.89 -10.83
CA ILE A 94 -14.81 -15.24 -10.61
C ILE A 94 -15.97 -16.20 -10.92
N TYR A 95 -15.86 -16.96 -12.02
CA TYR A 95 -16.86 -17.94 -12.43
C TYR A 95 -16.99 -19.07 -11.40
N VAL A 96 -15.87 -19.71 -11.03
CA VAL A 96 -15.81 -20.76 -10.01
C VAL A 96 -16.37 -20.28 -8.67
N GLY A 97 -16.01 -19.06 -8.24
CA GLY A 97 -16.56 -18.46 -7.01
C GLY A 97 -18.08 -18.24 -7.05
N ARG A 98 -18.64 -17.89 -8.20
CA ARG A 98 -20.10 -17.75 -8.37
C ARG A 98 -20.81 -19.11 -8.32
N GLU A 99 -20.24 -20.14 -8.94
CA GLU A 99 -20.79 -21.50 -8.87
C GLU A 99 -20.73 -22.05 -7.44
N ALA A 100 -19.60 -21.90 -6.74
CA ALA A 100 -19.47 -22.28 -5.34
C ALA A 100 -20.52 -21.58 -4.45
N LEU A 101 -20.78 -20.29 -4.67
CA LEU A 101 -21.81 -19.56 -3.95
C LEU A 101 -23.22 -20.10 -4.23
N ALA A 102 -23.54 -20.43 -5.48
CA ALA A 102 -24.83 -21.01 -5.84
C ALA A 102 -25.03 -22.39 -5.16
N VAL A 103 -23.99 -23.23 -5.14
CA VAL A 103 -24.03 -24.53 -4.47
C VAL A 103 -24.21 -24.38 -2.95
N LEU A 104 -23.50 -23.43 -2.32
CA LEU A 104 -23.69 -23.12 -0.91
C LEU A 104 -25.15 -22.73 -0.60
N GLN A 105 -25.75 -21.87 -1.43
CA GLN A 105 -27.13 -21.43 -1.23
C GLN A 105 -28.12 -22.59 -1.30
N GLU A 106 -27.97 -23.49 -2.27
CA GLU A 106 -28.82 -24.67 -2.38
C GLU A 106 -28.62 -25.66 -1.22
N ALA A 107 -27.37 -25.89 -0.80
CA ALA A 107 -27.07 -26.71 0.37
C ALA A 107 -27.72 -26.13 1.65
N LEU A 108 -27.67 -24.82 1.85
CA LEU A 108 -28.34 -24.18 2.98
C LEU A 108 -29.87 -24.29 2.90
N ARG A 109 -30.47 -24.21 1.70
CA ARG A 109 -31.92 -24.39 1.49
C ARG A 109 -32.39 -25.82 1.76
N ALA A 110 -31.55 -26.82 1.51
CA ALA A 110 -31.87 -28.22 1.76
C ALA A 110 -31.83 -28.61 3.26
N LEU A 111 -31.20 -27.78 4.11
CA LEU A 111 -31.17 -28.02 5.55
C LEU A 111 -32.54 -27.77 6.20
N PRO A 112 -32.93 -28.56 7.22
CA PRO A 112 -34.06 -28.21 8.08
C PRO A 112 -33.85 -26.85 8.72
N GLU A 113 -34.92 -26.05 8.81
CA GLU A 113 -34.90 -24.64 9.26
C GLU A 113 -34.04 -24.41 10.50
N ARG A 114 -34.29 -25.12 11.60
CA ARG A 114 -33.48 -24.98 12.83
C ARG A 114 -31.98 -25.27 12.64
N THR A 115 -31.64 -26.20 11.76
CA THR A 115 -30.24 -26.56 11.48
C THR A 115 -29.57 -25.46 10.66
N ARG A 116 -30.29 -24.91 9.68
CA ARG A 116 -29.84 -23.76 8.88
C ARG A 116 -29.65 -22.51 9.75
N ASP A 117 -30.62 -22.20 10.61
CA ASP A 117 -30.55 -20.99 11.44
C ASP A 117 -29.38 -21.05 12.44
N VAL A 118 -29.14 -22.22 13.05
CA VAL A 118 -27.95 -22.44 13.89
C VAL A 118 -26.66 -22.20 13.09
N PHE A 119 -26.58 -22.70 11.86
CA PHE A 119 -25.41 -22.46 11.00
C PHE A 119 -25.23 -20.98 10.70
N ILE A 120 -26.32 -20.28 10.36
CA ILE A 120 -26.26 -18.85 10.04
C ILE A 120 -25.75 -18.04 11.22
N LEU A 121 -26.33 -18.26 12.40
CA LEU A 121 -25.94 -17.53 13.61
C LEU A 121 -24.49 -17.83 14.02
N ARG A 122 -23.99 -19.04 13.78
CA ARG A 122 -22.62 -19.43 14.13
C ARG A 122 -21.58 -18.95 13.13
N VAL A 123 -21.87 -19.00 11.83
CA VAL A 123 -20.89 -18.78 10.76
C VAL A 123 -20.98 -17.38 10.18
N PHE A 124 -22.18 -16.87 9.90
CA PHE A 124 -22.35 -15.55 9.30
C PHE A 124 -22.43 -14.45 10.36
N GLU A 125 -23.07 -14.73 11.49
CA GLU A 125 -23.22 -13.75 12.60
C GLU A 125 -22.17 -13.94 13.71
N GLU A 126 -21.27 -14.93 13.57
CA GLU A 126 -20.17 -15.24 14.51
C GLU A 126 -20.59 -15.37 15.99
N GLN A 127 -21.85 -15.71 16.26
CA GLN A 127 -22.37 -15.78 17.63
C GLN A 127 -21.82 -16.99 18.38
N LYS A 128 -21.66 -16.86 19.70
CA LYS A 128 -21.26 -17.96 20.58
C LYS A 128 -22.38 -18.99 20.74
N THR A 129 -22.03 -20.28 20.84
CA THR A 129 -23.00 -21.39 21.05
C THR A 129 -23.98 -21.12 22.20
N SER A 130 -23.52 -20.50 23.30
CA SER A 130 -24.38 -20.16 24.44
C SER A 130 -25.47 -19.14 24.09
N ILE A 131 -25.14 -18.13 23.28
CA ILE A 131 -26.09 -17.08 22.85
C ILE A 131 -27.11 -17.67 21.88
N VAL A 132 -26.66 -18.52 20.95
CA VAL A 132 -27.56 -19.24 20.01
C VAL A 132 -28.49 -20.20 20.77
N ALA A 133 -27.97 -20.88 21.79
CA ALA A 133 -28.77 -21.78 22.62
C ALA A 133 -29.88 -21.02 23.35
N GLU A 134 -29.56 -19.87 23.94
CA GLU A 134 -30.53 -19.00 24.60
C GLU A 134 -31.57 -18.44 23.62
N SER A 135 -31.13 -17.86 22.51
CA SER A 135 -32.03 -17.22 21.52
C SER A 135 -33.00 -18.21 20.87
N MET A 136 -32.56 -19.45 20.63
CA MET A 136 -33.36 -20.50 20.00
C MET A 136 -34.06 -21.43 21.01
N ARG A 137 -33.88 -21.20 22.32
CA ARG A 137 -34.40 -22.06 23.42
C ARG A 137 -33.97 -23.53 23.26
N LEU A 138 -32.70 -23.73 22.94
CA LEU A 138 -32.05 -25.04 22.78
C LEU A 138 -31.01 -25.26 23.88
N SER A 139 -30.62 -26.52 24.11
CA SER A 139 -29.41 -26.78 24.89
C SER A 139 -28.16 -26.51 24.04
N THR A 140 -27.05 -26.16 24.68
CA THR A 140 -25.76 -26.00 23.98
C THR A 140 -25.37 -27.26 23.21
N ARG A 141 -25.64 -28.45 23.76
CA ARG A 141 -25.46 -29.73 23.08
C ARG A 141 -26.29 -29.85 21.80
N SER A 142 -27.54 -29.40 21.84
CA SER A 142 -28.42 -29.41 20.67
C SER A 142 -27.92 -28.45 19.59
N VAL A 143 -27.42 -27.28 19.97
CA VAL A 143 -26.80 -26.32 19.03
C VAL A 143 -25.56 -26.94 18.38
N GLU A 144 -24.65 -27.54 19.14
CA GLU A 144 -23.46 -28.21 18.59
C GLU A 144 -23.84 -29.35 17.62
N MET A 145 -24.88 -30.13 17.93
CA MET A 145 -25.39 -31.17 17.04
C MET A 145 -25.93 -30.61 15.72
N HIS A 146 -26.75 -29.55 15.78
CA HIS A 146 -27.25 -28.88 14.58
C HIS A 146 -26.10 -28.26 13.78
N TYR A 147 -25.16 -27.59 14.44
CA TYR A 147 -24.01 -26.97 13.82
C TYR A 147 -23.13 -28.00 13.10
N ALA A 148 -22.78 -29.11 13.76
CA ALA A 148 -22.00 -30.19 13.15
C ALA A 148 -22.72 -30.81 11.93
N LYS A 149 -24.03 -31.02 12.02
CA LYS A 149 -24.84 -31.53 10.90
C LYS A 149 -24.84 -30.57 9.72
N ALA A 150 -25.01 -29.28 9.97
CA ALA A 150 -24.97 -28.25 8.94
C ALA A 150 -23.59 -28.17 8.27
N LEU A 151 -22.52 -28.14 9.08
CA LEU A 151 -21.15 -28.09 8.60
C LEU A 151 -20.81 -29.29 7.71
N ALA A 152 -21.20 -30.50 8.13
CA ALA A 152 -20.97 -31.71 7.34
C ALA A 152 -21.72 -31.67 6.00
N HIS A 153 -22.97 -31.18 5.99
CA HIS A 153 -23.77 -31.05 4.77
C HIS A 153 -23.18 -30.03 3.80
N VAL A 154 -22.85 -28.82 4.30
CA VAL A 154 -22.26 -27.75 3.49
C VAL A 154 -20.87 -28.14 2.97
N ALA A 155 -20.03 -28.75 3.81
CA ALA A 155 -18.70 -29.20 3.39
C ALA A 155 -18.76 -30.34 2.35
N ALA A 156 -19.77 -31.20 2.41
CA ALA A 156 -19.98 -32.22 1.39
C ALA A 156 -20.38 -31.60 0.04
N ALA A 157 -21.27 -30.60 0.06
CA ALA A 157 -21.72 -29.91 -1.15
C ALA A 157 -20.59 -29.10 -1.82
N LEU A 158 -19.71 -28.47 -1.03
CA LEU A 158 -18.62 -27.64 -1.55
C LEU A 158 -17.32 -28.41 -1.83
N ARG A 159 -17.33 -29.74 -1.76
CA ARG A 159 -16.09 -30.55 -1.90
C ARG A 159 -15.38 -30.31 -3.23
N GLU A 160 -16.14 -30.22 -4.32
CA GLU A 160 -15.61 -30.01 -5.68
C GLU A 160 -14.95 -28.64 -5.87
N TYR A 161 -15.25 -27.67 -5.01
CA TYR A 161 -14.72 -26.31 -5.06
C TYR A 161 -13.59 -26.06 -4.07
N ARG A 162 -13.11 -27.11 -3.39
CA ARG A 162 -12.10 -27.01 -2.32
C ARG A 162 -10.68 -27.32 -2.80
N ASP A 163 -10.54 -27.89 -4.00
CA ASP A 163 -9.29 -28.41 -4.56
C ASP A 163 -8.72 -27.53 -5.72
N GLU A 164 -9.23 -26.31 -5.90
CA GLU A 164 -8.73 -25.27 -6.81
C GLU A 164 -8.29 -24.01 -6.05
#